data_AF-A0A0A0DGX5-F1
#
_entry.id   AF-A0A0A0DGX5-F1
#
_cell.length_a   1.000
_cell.length_b   1.000
_cell.length_c   1.000
_cell.angle_alpha   90.00
_cell.angle_beta   90.00
_cell.angle_gamma   90.00
#
_symmetry.space_group_name_H-M   'P 1'
#
loop_
_entity.id
_entity.type
_entity.pdbx_description
1 polymer ?
#
loop_
_entity_poly.entity_id
_entity_poly.type
_entity_poly.pdbx_seq_one_letter_code
_entity_poly.pdbx_strand_id
1 'polypeptide(L)'
;MAAFIHFGINTFYEQEWRNGQEDPKRFNPTKLNTDQWIRVMKETGFKWVIVVVKHHDGFVLYPSRYTDYTVAASPWRGGKGDLLAEISRSFFLHND
;
A
#
# COMPACT_ATOMS: atom_id res chain seq x y z
N MET A 1 9.16 -11.91 15.09
CA MET A 1 9.66 -11.34 13.81
C MET A 1 8.63 -10.36 13.27
N ALA A 2 9.08 -9.27 12.64
CA ALA A 2 8.23 -8.26 12.01
C ALA A 2 8.52 -8.18 10.50
N ALA A 3 7.48 -8.06 9.69
CA ALA A 3 7.59 -7.83 8.25
C ALA A 3 7.44 -6.34 7.95
N PHE A 4 8.16 -5.84 6.94
CA PHE A 4 8.09 -4.44 6.52
C PHE A 4 7.70 -4.40 5.04
N ILE A 5 6.58 -3.76 4.71
CA ILE A 5 6.03 -3.71 3.34
C ILE A 5 6.36 -2.35 2.72
N HIS A 6 7.28 -2.36 1.76
CA HIS A 6 7.46 -1.28 0.79
C HIS A 6 6.64 -1.59 -0.44
N PHE A 7 5.55 -0.85 -0.62
CA PHE A 7 4.73 -0.88 -1.82
C PHE A 7 4.16 0.52 -2.02
N GLY A 8 4.20 1.04 -3.24
CA GLY A 8 3.73 2.39 -3.52
C GLY A 8 3.97 2.81 -4.96
N ILE A 9 3.88 4.10 -5.26
CA ILE A 9 4.06 4.61 -6.62
C ILE A 9 5.43 4.25 -7.21
N ASN A 10 6.46 4.23 -6.36
CA ASN A 10 7.82 3.80 -6.68
C ASN A 10 7.88 2.39 -7.30
N THR A 11 7.01 1.47 -6.88
CA THR A 11 6.91 0.11 -7.45
C THR A 11 6.60 0.16 -8.95
N PHE A 12 5.79 1.12 -9.41
CA PHE A 12 5.41 1.25 -10.82
C PHE A 12 6.39 2.07 -11.65
N TYR A 13 7.28 2.80 -10.98
CA TYR A 13 8.40 3.50 -11.60
C TYR A 13 9.71 2.72 -11.55
N GLU A 14 9.72 1.54 -10.90
CA GLU A 14 10.90 0.67 -10.76
C GLU A 14 12.11 1.38 -10.14
N GLN A 15 11.84 2.23 -9.15
CA GLN A 15 12.84 3.10 -8.53
C GLN A 15 12.73 3.07 -7.02
N GLU A 16 13.87 3.02 -6.33
CA GLU A 16 13.92 3.07 -4.88
C GLU A 16 13.53 4.46 -4.37
N TRP A 17 14.14 5.51 -4.96
CA TRP A 17 13.91 6.91 -4.58
C TRP A 17 13.42 7.82 -5.71
N ARG A 18 12.51 8.74 -5.36
CA ARG A 18 11.75 9.62 -6.25
C ARG A 18 11.55 11.01 -5.61
N ASN A 19 11.07 11.98 -6.40
CA ASN A 19 11.03 13.39 -6.00
C ASN A 19 9.62 13.95 -5.75
N GLY A 20 8.58 13.11 -5.81
CA GLY A 20 7.20 13.52 -5.53
C GLY A 20 6.47 14.17 -6.70
N GLN A 21 6.99 14.03 -7.92
CA GLN A 21 6.35 14.52 -9.15
C GLN A 21 5.77 13.38 -10.00
N GLU A 22 5.62 12.20 -9.43
CA GLU A 22 5.07 11.03 -10.11
C GLU A 22 3.59 11.26 -10.43
N ASP A 23 3.10 10.69 -11.53
CA ASP A 23 1.67 10.77 -11.85
C ASP A 23 0.90 9.72 -11.03
N PRO A 24 -0.04 10.12 -10.14
CA PRO A 24 -0.90 9.19 -9.41
C PRO A 24 -1.58 8.14 -10.29
N LYS A 25 -1.83 8.45 -11.56
CA LYS A 25 -2.46 7.51 -12.50
C LYS A 25 -1.63 6.26 -12.77
N ARG A 26 -0.32 6.32 -12.56
CA ARG A 26 0.56 5.16 -12.74
C ARG A 26 0.43 4.15 -11.61
N PHE A 27 -0.06 4.56 -10.44
CA PHE A 27 -0.43 3.64 -9.38
C PHE A 27 -1.73 2.91 -9.76
N ASN A 28 -1.60 1.70 -10.33
CA ASN A 28 -2.76 0.91 -10.75
C ASN A 28 -2.50 -0.60 -10.66
N PRO A 29 -2.35 -1.18 -9.46
CA PRO A 29 -2.14 -2.61 -9.35
C PRO A 29 -3.40 -3.37 -9.78
N THR A 30 -3.24 -4.32 -10.69
CA THR A 30 -4.37 -5.02 -11.34
C THR A 30 -4.87 -6.24 -10.56
N LYS A 31 -4.03 -6.82 -9.70
CA LYS A 31 -4.32 -8.04 -8.93
C LYS A 31 -3.91 -7.94 -7.46
N LEU A 32 -3.97 -6.73 -6.89
CA LEU A 32 -3.62 -6.51 -5.49
C LEU A 32 -4.53 -7.34 -4.59
N ASN A 33 -3.92 -8.10 -3.67
CA ASN A 33 -4.61 -8.94 -2.70
C ASN A 33 -3.85 -8.91 -1.37
N THR A 34 -4.34 -8.13 -0.41
CA THR A 34 -3.74 -7.98 0.92
C THR A 34 -3.88 -9.25 1.78
N ASP A 35 -4.92 -10.05 1.57
CA ASP A 35 -5.08 -11.35 2.25
C ASP A 35 -3.94 -12.28 1.85
N GLN A 36 -3.52 -12.26 0.58
CA GLN A 36 -2.38 -13.06 0.13
C GLN A 36 -1.09 -12.64 0.84
N TRP A 37 -0.84 -11.34 1.05
CA TRP A 37 0.34 -10.85 1.75
C TRP A 37 0.34 -11.29 3.22
N ILE A 38 -0.76 -11.01 3.92
CA ILE A 38 -0.87 -11.30 5.34
C ILE A 38 -0.87 -12.80 5.62
N ARG A 39 -1.58 -13.61 4.82
CA ARG A 39 -1.60 -15.06 4.96
C ARG A 39 -0.19 -15.64 4.87
N VAL A 40 0.59 -15.26 3.85
CA VAL A 40 1.97 -15.74 3.70
C VAL A 40 2.84 -15.31 4.88
N MET A 41 2.69 -14.07 5.36
CA MET A 41 3.44 -13.58 6.53
C MET A 41 3.10 -14.36 7.80
N LYS A 42 1.82 -14.70 8.02
CA LYS A 42 1.40 -15.53 9.15
C LYS A 42 1.94 -16.96 9.03
N GLU A 43 1.79 -17.59 7.86
CA GLU A 43 2.28 -18.95 7.57
C GLU A 43 3.80 -19.06 7.76
N THR A 44 4.54 -17.97 7.57
CA THR A 44 6.01 -17.89 7.73
C THR A 44 6.46 -17.35 9.09
N GLY A 45 5.54 -17.16 10.05
CA GLY A 45 5.87 -16.88 11.45
C GLY A 45 6.07 -15.41 11.82
N PHE A 46 5.75 -14.47 10.92
CA PHE A 46 5.71 -13.04 11.27
C PHE A 46 4.52 -12.75 12.19
N LYS A 47 4.75 -11.88 13.18
CA LYS A 47 3.73 -11.49 14.19
C LYS A 47 3.33 -10.02 14.10
N TRP A 48 4.10 -9.24 13.36
CA TRP A 48 3.90 -7.81 13.17
C TRP A 48 4.10 -7.48 11.70
N VAL A 49 3.31 -6.53 11.20
CA VAL A 49 3.43 -5.98 9.85
C VAL A 49 3.53 -4.47 9.97
N ILE A 50 4.61 -3.91 9.43
CA ILE A 50 4.84 -2.47 9.33
C ILE A 50 4.67 -2.10 7.86
N VAL A 51 3.79 -1.14 7.58
CA VAL A 51 3.46 -0.73 6.22
C VAL A 51 3.94 0.69 5.99
N VAL A 52 4.59 0.92 4.85
CA VAL A 52 4.89 2.28 4.39
C VAL A 52 3.63 2.90 3.81
N VAL A 53 2.90 3.65 4.64
CA VAL A 53 1.68 4.35 4.20
C VAL A 53 1.96 5.59 3.35
N LYS A 54 3.19 6.11 3.45
CA LYS A 54 3.76 7.20 2.66
C LYS A 54 5.28 7.04 2.67
N HIS A 55 5.91 6.98 1.50
CA HIS A 55 7.36 6.96 1.38
C HIS A 55 7.90 8.41 1.18
N HIS A 56 9.15 8.59 0.77
CA HIS A 56 9.75 9.93 0.67
C HIS A 56 9.20 10.75 -0.51
N ASP A 57 8.70 10.09 -1.56
CA ASP A 57 8.01 10.70 -2.71
C ASP A 57 6.72 11.41 -2.29
N GLY A 58 6.11 10.98 -1.18
CA GLY A 58 4.95 11.64 -0.60
C GLY A 58 3.60 11.09 -1.05
N PHE A 59 3.55 10.10 -1.96
CA PHE A 59 2.29 9.49 -2.37
C PHE A 59 1.68 8.69 -1.21
N VAL A 60 0.44 9.03 -0.83
CA VAL A 60 -0.22 8.44 0.34
C VAL A 60 -1.15 7.29 -0.07
N LEU A 61 -1.04 6.15 0.61
CA LEU A 61 -1.73 4.90 0.26
C LEU A 61 -3.15 4.73 0.83
N TYR A 62 -3.70 5.80 1.39
CA TYR A 62 -5.08 5.91 1.86
C TYR A 62 -5.64 7.28 1.44
N PRO A 63 -6.97 7.46 1.32
CA PRO A 63 -7.60 8.71 0.90
C PRO A 63 -7.52 9.77 2.01
N SER A 64 -6.32 10.34 2.21
CA SER A 64 -6.07 11.38 3.19
C SER A 64 -6.86 12.66 2.87
N ARG A 65 -7.38 13.32 3.90
CA ARG A 65 -8.05 14.63 3.78
C ARG A 65 -7.10 15.83 3.65
N TYR A 66 -5.79 15.59 3.67
CA TYR A 66 -4.77 16.64 3.84
C TYR A 66 -3.90 16.88 2.62
N THR A 67 -4.06 16.08 1.57
CA THR A 67 -3.33 16.22 0.31
C THR A 67 -4.12 15.49 -0.78
N ASP A 68 -4.04 15.98 -2.01
CA ASP A 68 -4.62 15.30 -3.17
C ASP A 68 -3.66 14.24 -3.75
N TYR A 69 -2.42 14.20 -3.29
CA TYR A 69 -1.40 13.24 -3.74
C TYR A 69 -1.53 11.89 -3.03
N THR A 70 -2.65 11.22 -3.29
CA THR A 70 -3.01 9.93 -2.70
C THR A 70 -3.56 8.94 -3.72
N VAL A 71 -3.84 7.72 -3.27
CA VAL A 71 -4.59 6.71 -4.02
C VAL A 71 -5.95 7.19 -4.55
N ALA A 72 -6.56 8.22 -3.96
CA ALA A 72 -7.81 8.79 -4.47
C ALA A 72 -7.65 9.47 -5.84
N ALA A 73 -6.45 9.93 -6.18
CA ALA A 73 -6.11 10.50 -7.49
C ALA A 73 -5.71 9.43 -8.53
N SER A 74 -5.67 8.15 -8.15
CA SER A 74 -5.29 7.03 -9.01
C SER A 74 -6.51 6.28 -9.57
N PRO A 75 -6.38 5.56 -10.70
CA PRO A 75 -7.47 4.71 -11.22
C PRO A 75 -7.69 3.46 -10.37
N TRP A 76 -6.78 3.14 -9.44
CA TRP A 76 -6.89 1.95 -8.61
C TRP A 76 -8.20 1.96 -7.82
N ARG A 77 -8.97 0.87 -7.95
CA ARG A 77 -10.34 0.74 -7.41
C ARG A 77 -11.25 1.93 -7.74
N GLY A 78 -11.06 2.56 -8.90
CA GLY A 78 -11.83 3.72 -9.33
C GLY A 78 -11.65 4.94 -8.40
N GLY A 79 -10.46 5.12 -7.84
CA GLY A 79 -10.14 6.23 -6.92
C GLY A 79 -10.73 6.06 -5.51
N LYS A 80 -11.27 4.89 -5.18
CA LYS A 80 -11.89 4.59 -3.87
C LYS A 80 -11.09 3.59 -3.05
N GLY A 81 -9.88 3.25 -3.48
CA GLY A 81 -9.02 2.32 -2.78
C GLY A 81 -8.45 2.91 -1.49
N ASP A 82 -8.25 2.04 -0.50
CA ASP A 82 -7.56 2.36 0.75
C ASP A 82 -6.72 1.14 1.13
N LEU A 83 -5.43 1.20 0.82
CA LEU A 83 -4.54 0.06 1.05
C LEU A 83 -4.30 -0.17 2.53
N LEU A 84 -4.27 0.91 3.33
CA LEU A 84 -4.09 0.80 4.77
C LEU A 84 -5.28 0.05 5.39
N ALA A 85 -6.51 0.42 5.02
CA ALA A 85 -7.71 -0.27 5.48
C ALA A 85 -7.76 -1.73 5.01
N GLU A 86 -7.39 -2.02 3.76
CA GLU A 86 -7.33 -3.40 3.24
C GLU A 86 -6.34 -4.26 4.01
N ILE A 87 -5.11 -3.77 4.25
CA ILE A 87 -4.10 -4.49 5.04
C ILE A 87 -4.57 -4.69 6.48
N SER A 88 -5.12 -3.65 7.13
CA SER A 88 -5.63 -3.77 8.50
C SER A 88 -6.74 -4.82 8.59
N ARG A 89 -7.68 -4.82 7.66
CA ARG A 89 -8.74 -5.83 7.60
C ARG A 89 -8.17 -7.23 7.40
N SER A 90 -7.27 -7.42 6.44
CA SER A 90 -6.61 -8.72 6.20
C SER A 90 -5.85 -9.21 7.43
N PHE A 91 -5.17 -8.31 8.14
CA PHE A 91 -4.45 -8.65 9.37
C PHE A 91 -5.37 -9.25 10.43
N PHE A 92 -6.53 -8.64 10.69
CA PHE A 92 -7.50 -9.18 11.65
C PHE A 92 -8.19 -10.45 11.14
N LEU A 93 -8.51 -10.54 9.85
CA LEU A 93 -9.10 -11.76 9.27
C LEU A 93 -8.20 -12.98 9.40
N HIS A 94 -6.88 -12.78 9.34
CA HIS A 94 -5.92 -13.86 9.42
C HIS A 94 -5.34 -14.05 10.81
N ASN A 95 -5.62 -13.23 11.81
CA ASN A 95 -5.13 -13.41 13.17
C ASN A 95 -6.30 -13.52 14.16
N ASP A 96 -6.67 -14.76 14.47
CA ASP A 96 -7.45 -15.13 15.66
C ASP A 96 -6.62 -14.99 16.94
#